data_AF-A0ABD3F4C8-F1
#
_entry.id   AF-A0ABD3F4C8-F1
#
_cell.length_a   1.000
_cell.length_b   1.000
_cell.length_c   1.000
_cell.angle_alpha   90.00
_cell.angle_beta   90.00
_cell.angle_gamma   90.00
#
_symmetry.space_group_name_H-M   'P 1'
#
loop_
_entity.id
_entity.type
_entity.pdbx_description
1 polymer ?
#
loop_
_entity_poly.entity_id
_entity_poly.type
_entity_poly.pdbx_seq_one_letter_code
_entity_poly.pdbx_strand_id
1 'polypeptide(L)'
;MADNKTYDQLCEDATTAAETRLLDHFKQHGGEVWTIGAGCQNCRQKLEDVSGLKRCSNCDAALFCDRECQLKAWPTHKAECCVISTFQRLKTKSSKLMSVLETLSFSSSPKKADDPKTAGVASSIGMNGPDLPGWFFNVDVEAASKERQKALYQAAVELYGLLKDEACWTRDKESFPRSSYTHVESLPRASPDVAQLQKEFVEMNGHLLLFTAWLHHPEPPATQTMPFEDRSFFGVVDSLLQISTLRDGVDTFMDAKSS
;
A
#
# COMPACT_ATOMS: atom_id res chain seq x y z
N MET A 1 22.98 16.52 -9.26
CA MET A 1 21.93 17.43 -9.76
C MET A 1 20.66 16.61 -9.80
N ALA A 2 19.71 16.87 -8.91
CA ALA A 2 18.45 16.14 -8.89
C ALA A 2 17.64 16.55 -10.13
N ASP A 3 17.29 15.57 -10.94
CA ASP A 3 16.51 15.74 -12.16
C ASP A 3 15.07 16.10 -11.76
N ASN A 4 14.76 17.40 -11.76
CA ASN A 4 13.48 17.90 -11.24
C ASN A 4 12.41 17.77 -12.32
N LYS A 5 11.93 16.54 -12.54
CA LYS A 5 10.84 16.24 -13.48
C LYS A 5 9.56 16.96 -13.07
N THR A 6 8.80 17.44 -14.03
CA THR A 6 7.46 18.00 -13.77
C THR A 6 6.48 16.88 -13.41
N TYR A 7 5.38 17.24 -12.74
CA TYR A 7 4.35 16.27 -12.37
C TYR A 7 3.74 15.54 -13.58
N ASP A 8 3.48 16.27 -14.66
CA ASP A 8 2.98 15.69 -15.91
C ASP A 8 3.98 14.67 -16.48
N GLN A 9 5.27 15.01 -16.47
CA GLN A 9 6.34 14.09 -16.89
C GLN A 9 6.40 12.83 -16.01
N LEU A 10 6.22 12.96 -14.69
CA LEU A 10 6.16 11.80 -13.80
C LEU A 10 4.95 10.91 -14.10
N CYS A 11 3.80 11.50 -14.44
CA CYS A 11 2.60 10.75 -14.82
C CYS A 11 2.78 10.03 -16.16
N GLU A 12 3.37 10.70 -17.16
CA GLU A 12 3.69 10.12 -18.47
C GLU A 12 4.71 8.99 -18.34
N ASP A 13 5.77 9.16 -17.55
CA ASP A 13 6.78 8.13 -17.30
C ASP A 13 6.18 6.90 -16.63
N ALA A 14 5.34 7.09 -15.62
CA ALA A 14 4.66 6.00 -14.93
C ALA A 14 3.68 5.25 -15.84
N THR A 15 2.94 5.98 -16.69
CA THR A 15 2.07 5.39 -17.72
C THR A 15 2.89 4.58 -18.73
N THR A 16 3.95 5.17 -19.28
CA THR A 16 4.88 4.50 -20.21
C THR A 16 5.48 3.23 -19.59
N ALA A 17 5.87 3.29 -18.33
CA ALA A 17 6.40 2.13 -17.60
C ALA A 17 5.33 1.03 -17.44
N ALA A 18 4.07 1.39 -17.19
CA ALA A 18 2.96 0.44 -17.12
C ALA A 18 2.71 -0.24 -18.48
N GLU A 19 2.69 0.53 -19.57
CA GLU A 19 2.55 0.00 -20.93
C GLU A 19 3.71 -0.93 -21.30
N THR A 20 4.95 -0.56 -20.95
CA THR A 20 6.14 -1.39 -21.19
C THR A 20 6.03 -2.72 -20.45
N ARG A 21 5.62 -2.70 -19.17
CA ARG A 21 5.39 -3.94 -18.39
C ARG A 21 4.34 -4.84 -19.05
N LEU A 22 3.28 -4.25 -19.60
CA LEU A 22 2.23 -4.99 -20.32
C LEU A 22 2.79 -5.60 -21.61
N LEU A 23 3.52 -4.85 -22.42
CA LEU A 23 4.14 -5.36 -23.64
C LEU A 23 5.14 -6.49 -23.35
N ASP A 24 5.95 -6.34 -22.30
CA ASP A 24 6.89 -7.39 -21.90
C ASP A 24 6.17 -8.63 -21.37
N HIS A 25 5.08 -8.45 -20.62
CA HIS A 25 4.22 -9.56 -20.22
C HIS A 25 3.64 -10.31 -21.44
N PHE A 26 3.10 -9.58 -22.42
CA PHE A 26 2.62 -10.16 -23.68
C PHE A 26 3.71 -10.92 -24.43
N LYS A 27 4.91 -10.34 -24.56
CA LYS A 27 6.05 -10.99 -25.24
C LYS A 27 6.49 -12.26 -24.52
N GLN A 28 6.54 -12.24 -23.20
CA GLN A 28 7.03 -13.37 -22.41
C GLN A 28 5.98 -14.48 -22.26
N HIS A 29 4.68 -14.16 -22.33
CA HIS A 29 3.62 -15.06 -21.90
C HIS A 29 2.41 -15.19 -22.84
N GLY A 30 2.49 -14.62 -24.05
CA GLY A 30 1.47 -14.82 -25.09
C GLY A 30 0.10 -14.25 -24.76
N GLY A 31 0.00 -13.35 -23.77
CA GLY A 31 -1.24 -12.71 -23.34
C GLY A 31 -2.08 -13.50 -22.33
N GLU A 32 -1.60 -14.66 -21.86
CA GLU A 32 -2.26 -15.35 -20.76
C GLU A 32 -1.83 -14.75 -19.42
N VAL A 33 -2.81 -14.19 -18.70
CA VAL A 33 -2.63 -13.66 -17.34
C VAL A 33 -2.38 -14.83 -16.39
N TRP A 34 -1.13 -14.99 -15.95
CA TRP A 34 -0.72 -16.09 -15.08
C TRP A 34 -1.13 -15.84 -13.63
N THR A 35 -2.15 -16.53 -13.14
CA THR A 35 -2.68 -16.27 -11.79
C THR A 35 -1.87 -17.01 -10.71
N ILE A 36 -1.68 -16.39 -9.55
CA ILE A 36 -1.13 -17.05 -8.36
C ILE A 36 -2.00 -18.27 -8.01
N GLY A 37 -1.37 -19.39 -7.67
CA GLY A 37 -2.11 -20.62 -7.38
C GLY A 37 -2.61 -21.40 -8.61
N ALA A 38 -2.52 -20.85 -9.82
CA ALA A 38 -2.86 -21.58 -11.06
C ALA A 38 -1.77 -22.59 -11.47
N GLY A 39 -0.58 -22.50 -10.88
CA GLY A 39 0.55 -23.38 -11.15
C GLY A 39 1.86 -22.81 -10.62
N CYS A 40 2.98 -23.38 -11.07
CA CYS A 40 4.32 -22.92 -10.66
C CYS A 40 4.58 -21.47 -11.07
N GLN A 41 4.85 -20.58 -10.11
CA GLN A 41 5.08 -19.15 -10.37
C GLN A 41 6.38 -18.84 -11.12
N ASN A 42 7.29 -19.81 -11.23
CA ASN A 42 8.53 -19.64 -11.99
C ASN A 42 8.43 -20.20 -13.42
N CYS A 43 8.28 -21.52 -13.55
CA CYS A 43 8.33 -22.18 -14.86
C CYS A 43 7.01 -22.11 -15.63
N ARG A 44 5.94 -21.64 -14.99
CA ARG A 44 4.59 -21.52 -15.57
C ARG A 44 4.06 -22.80 -16.21
N GLN A 45 4.49 -23.96 -15.73
CA GLN A 45 3.86 -25.22 -16.11
C GLN A 45 2.43 -25.22 -15.58
N LYS A 46 1.46 -25.13 -16.50
CA LYS A 46 0.05 -25.39 -16.22
C LYS A 46 -0.06 -26.86 -15.87
N LEU A 47 -0.43 -27.16 -14.64
CA LEU A 47 -0.72 -28.52 -14.23
C LEU A 47 -2.23 -28.65 -14.10
N GLU A 48 -2.79 -29.67 -14.75
CA GLU A 48 -4.19 -30.06 -14.55
C GLU A 48 -4.47 -30.39 -13.07
N ASP A 49 -3.44 -30.87 -12.37
CA ASP A 49 -3.44 -31.07 -10.93
C ASP A 49 -2.30 -30.29 -10.26
N VAL A 50 -2.66 -29.21 -9.56
CA VAL A 50 -1.73 -28.37 -8.79
C VAL A 50 -1.41 -28.96 -7.40
N SER A 51 -2.04 -30.07 -6.99
CA SER A 51 -1.83 -30.70 -5.68
C SER A 51 -0.39 -31.19 -5.46
N GLY A 52 0.31 -31.50 -6.55
CA GLY A 52 1.72 -31.89 -6.53
C GLY A 52 2.72 -30.74 -6.36
N LEU A 53 2.26 -29.48 -6.41
CA LEU A 53 3.12 -28.31 -6.24
C LEU A 53 3.32 -27.93 -4.77
N LYS A 54 4.48 -27.38 -4.47
CA LYS A 54 4.83 -26.88 -3.15
C LYS A 54 4.32 -25.47 -2.96
N ARG A 55 3.58 -25.24 -1.88
CA ARG A 55 3.12 -23.91 -1.45
C ARG A 55 4.26 -23.11 -0.82
N CYS A 56 4.24 -21.79 -1.03
CA CYS A 56 5.07 -20.87 -0.27
C CYS A 56 4.69 -20.94 1.21
N SER A 57 5.63 -21.28 2.09
CA SER A 57 5.35 -21.41 3.52
C SER A 57 4.95 -20.10 4.21
N ASN A 58 5.22 -18.94 3.60
CA ASN A 58 4.89 -17.65 4.19
C ASN A 58 3.51 -17.12 3.79
N CYS A 59 3.18 -17.16 2.50
CA CYS A 59 1.91 -16.63 1.99
C CYS A 59 0.89 -17.69 1.62
N ASP A 60 1.24 -18.97 1.65
CA ASP A 60 0.39 -20.14 1.36
C ASP A 60 -0.37 -20.12 0.01
N ALA A 61 -0.08 -19.14 -0.86
CA ALA A 61 -0.80 -18.87 -2.10
C ALA A 61 0.04 -19.21 -3.34
N ALA A 62 1.31 -18.79 -3.38
CA ALA A 62 2.19 -19.12 -4.50
C ALA A 62 2.56 -20.61 -4.49
N LEU A 63 2.56 -21.20 -5.68
CA LEU A 63 2.92 -22.60 -5.91
C LEU A 63 4.22 -22.68 -6.70
N PHE A 64 5.03 -23.69 -6.42
CA PHE A 64 6.30 -23.96 -7.09
C PHE A 64 6.52 -25.46 -7.28
N CYS A 65 7.19 -25.87 -8.35
CA CYS A 65 7.57 -27.28 -8.52
C CYS A 65 8.49 -27.74 -7.38
N ASP A 66 9.45 -26.88 -7.03
CA ASP A 66 10.49 -27.15 -6.07
C ASP A 66 11.09 -25.85 -5.49
N ARG A 67 12.14 -26.00 -4.68
CA ARG A 67 12.89 -24.88 -4.08
C ARG A 67 13.61 -24.05 -5.13
N GLU A 68 14.05 -24.64 -6.24
CA GLU A 68 14.77 -23.92 -7.28
C GLU A 68 13.84 -22.93 -7.98
N CYS A 69 12.64 -23.39 -8.35
CA CYS A 69 11.58 -22.53 -8.88
C CYS A 69 11.21 -21.42 -7.89
N GLN A 70 11.10 -21.72 -6.60
CA GLN A 70 10.82 -20.70 -5.59
C GLN A 70 11.91 -19.62 -5.53
N LEU A 71 13.20 -20.00 -5.55
CA LEU A 71 14.30 -19.05 -5.49
C LEU A 71 14.38 -18.18 -6.75
N LYS A 72 14.14 -18.76 -7.94
CA LYS A 72 14.12 -18.02 -9.21
C LYS A 72 12.98 -17.02 -9.30
N ALA A 73 11.80 -17.37 -8.77
CA ALA A 73 10.65 -16.47 -8.70
C ALA A 73 10.72 -15.47 -7.52
N TRP A 74 11.66 -15.61 -6.58
CA TRP A 74 11.69 -14.75 -5.39
C TRP A 74 11.78 -13.23 -5.68
N PRO A 75 12.57 -12.74 -6.66
CA PRO A 75 12.65 -11.31 -6.95
C PRO A 75 11.29 -10.68 -7.28
N THR A 76 10.43 -11.40 -7.98
CA THR A 76 9.08 -10.95 -8.34
C THR A 76 8.04 -11.34 -7.26
N HIS A 77 8.22 -12.48 -6.60
CA HIS A 77 7.29 -12.97 -5.58
C HIS A 77 7.39 -12.21 -4.25
N LYS A 78 8.55 -11.64 -3.91
CA LYS A 78 8.80 -11.10 -2.56
C LYS A 78 7.77 -10.05 -2.14
N ALA A 79 7.44 -9.13 -3.04
CA ALA A 79 6.51 -8.03 -2.79
C ALA A 79 5.09 -8.57 -2.58
N GLU A 80 4.57 -9.35 -3.54
CA GLU A 80 3.26 -9.99 -3.44
C GLU A 80 3.15 -10.91 -2.20
N CYS A 81 4.21 -11.65 -1.87
CA CYS A 81 4.28 -12.52 -0.68
C CYS A 81 4.08 -11.73 0.61
N CYS A 82 4.69 -10.55 0.70
CA CYS A 82 4.57 -9.66 1.85
C CYS A 82 3.11 -9.25 2.06
N VAL A 83 2.45 -8.78 1.00
CA VAL A 83 1.06 -8.33 1.03
C VAL A 83 0.11 -9.48 1.38
N ILE A 84 0.20 -10.59 0.65
CA ILE A 84 -0.70 -11.76 0.83
C ILE A 84 -0.56 -12.33 2.25
N SER A 85 0.68 -12.58 2.70
CA SER A 85 0.91 -13.13 4.04
C SER A 85 0.41 -12.18 5.13
N THR A 86 0.54 -10.87 4.92
CA THR A 86 0.04 -9.85 5.86
C THR A 86 -1.48 -9.93 5.98
N PHE A 87 -2.20 -9.92 4.86
CA PHE A 87 -3.67 -9.99 4.91
C PHE A 87 -4.17 -11.32 5.48
N GLN A 88 -3.49 -12.43 5.19
CA GLN A 88 -3.83 -13.73 5.78
C GLN A 88 -3.64 -13.75 7.31
N ARG A 89 -2.58 -13.12 7.83
CA ARG A 89 -2.38 -13.00 9.29
C ARG A 89 -3.46 -12.15 9.96
N LEU A 90 -3.99 -11.14 9.27
CA LEU A 90 -5.05 -10.28 9.80
C LEU A 90 -6.40 -11.00 9.90
N LYS A 91 -6.68 -12.00 9.05
CA LYS A 91 -7.90 -12.83 9.18
C LYS A 91 -8.04 -13.52 10.54
N THR A 92 -6.93 -13.85 11.20
CA THR A 92 -6.93 -14.72 12.40
C THR A 92 -6.71 -13.99 13.71
N LYS A 93 -6.47 -12.67 13.69
CA LYS A 93 -6.14 -11.88 14.88
C LYS A 93 -7.12 -10.73 15.05
N SER A 94 -7.50 -10.44 16.30
CA SER A 94 -8.25 -9.24 16.68
C SER A 94 -7.47 -7.97 16.32
N SER A 95 -8.19 -6.88 16.00
CA SER A 95 -7.61 -5.66 15.43
C SER A 95 -6.47 -5.10 16.29
N LYS A 96 -5.40 -4.66 15.61
CA LYS A 96 -4.18 -4.07 16.19
C LYS A 96 -4.05 -2.59 15.87
N LEU A 97 -5.17 -1.93 15.58
CA LEU A 97 -5.24 -0.60 14.98
C LEU A 97 -4.33 0.42 15.69
N MET A 98 -4.40 0.49 17.01
CA MET A 98 -3.55 1.38 17.82
C MET A 98 -2.05 1.10 17.66
N SER A 99 -1.62 -0.16 17.74
CA SER A 99 -0.20 -0.50 17.60
C SER A 99 0.34 -0.21 16.19
N VAL A 100 -0.51 -0.34 15.17
CA VAL A 100 -0.18 0.03 13.79
C VAL A 100 -0.04 1.55 13.68
N LEU A 101 -0.98 2.30 14.25
CA LEU A 101 -0.96 3.76 14.31
C LEU A 101 0.28 4.28 15.04
N GLU A 102 0.63 3.73 16.20
CA GLU A 102 1.84 4.10 16.95
C GLU A 102 3.10 3.86 16.13
N THR A 103 3.15 2.74 15.37
CA THR A 103 4.25 2.48 14.43
C THR A 103 4.33 3.56 13.36
N LEU A 104 3.18 4.01 12.86
CA LEU A 104 3.02 5.15 11.94
C LEU A 104 3.15 6.52 12.61
N SER A 105 3.74 6.60 13.81
CA SER A 105 4.01 7.81 14.60
C SER A 105 2.82 8.42 15.34
N PHE A 106 1.64 7.81 15.34
CA PHE A 106 0.53 8.29 16.17
C PHE A 106 0.91 8.34 17.66
N SER A 107 0.40 9.36 18.35
CA SER A 107 0.56 9.57 19.78
C SER A 107 -0.70 10.18 20.37
N SER A 108 -1.00 9.88 21.64
CA SER A 108 -2.05 10.59 22.40
C SER A 108 -1.62 11.99 22.84
N SER A 109 -0.31 12.24 22.86
CA SER A 109 0.30 13.49 23.31
C SER A 109 0.79 14.34 22.13
N PRO A 110 0.79 15.68 22.25
CA PRO A 110 1.38 16.56 21.25
C PRO A 110 2.84 16.22 20.97
N LYS A 111 3.29 16.51 19.75
CA LYS A 111 4.64 16.23 19.24
C LYS A 111 5.27 17.50 18.71
N LYS A 112 6.59 17.57 18.72
CA LYS A 112 7.32 18.71 18.17
C LYS A 112 7.56 18.54 16.68
N ALA A 113 7.56 19.65 15.95
CA ALA A 113 8.05 19.72 14.59
C ALA A 113 9.58 19.84 14.61
N ASP A 114 10.28 18.71 14.74
CA ASP A 114 11.73 18.69 14.96
C ASP A 114 12.55 18.96 13.69
N ASP A 115 11.94 18.87 12.51
CA ASP A 115 12.60 19.07 11.22
C ASP A 115 11.86 20.06 10.30
N PRO A 116 12.58 20.73 9.36
CA PRO A 116 11.99 21.72 8.47
C PRO A 116 10.91 21.17 7.52
N LYS A 117 10.99 19.88 7.13
CA LYS A 117 10.03 19.27 6.19
C LYS A 117 8.68 19.09 6.89
N THR A 118 8.69 18.54 8.10
CA THR A 118 7.50 18.44 8.98
C THR A 118 6.90 19.81 9.27
N ALA A 119 7.72 20.82 9.60
CA ALA A 119 7.24 22.18 9.85
C ALA A 119 6.61 22.83 8.60
N GLY A 120 7.20 22.59 7.42
CA GLY A 120 6.67 23.06 6.14
C GLY A 120 5.30 22.45 5.81
N VAL A 121 5.14 21.14 6.03
CA VAL A 121 3.85 20.45 5.85
C VAL A 121 2.81 20.93 6.88
N ALA A 122 3.21 21.14 8.13
CA ALA A 122 2.30 21.69 9.13
C ALA A 122 1.78 23.08 8.72
N SER A 123 2.69 23.94 8.26
CA SER A 123 2.36 25.29 7.79
C SER A 123 1.42 25.27 6.58
N SER A 124 1.56 24.30 5.66
CA SER A 124 0.71 24.22 4.46
C SER A 124 -0.76 23.91 4.77
N ILE A 125 -1.05 23.34 5.95
CA ILE A 125 -2.41 23.08 6.45
C ILE A 125 -2.82 24.03 7.60
N GLY A 126 -2.11 25.15 7.75
CA GLY A 126 -2.43 26.20 8.72
C GLY A 126 -2.08 25.84 10.17
N MET A 127 -1.09 24.98 10.39
CA MET A 127 -0.53 24.64 11.70
C MET A 127 0.83 25.31 11.89
N ASN A 128 0.84 26.48 12.53
CA ASN A 128 2.05 27.30 12.73
C ASN A 128 2.63 27.20 14.15
N GLY A 129 2.09 26.29 14.98
CA GLY A 129 2.52 26.10 16.36
C GLY A 129 3.77 25.21 16.50
N PRO A 130 4.56 25.35 17.58
CA PRO A 130 5.71 24.48 17.85
C PRO A 130 5.29 23.05 18.22
N ASP A 131 4.08 22.89 18.77
CA ASP A 131 3.48 21.64 19.15
C ASP A 131 2.40 21.25 18.14
N LEU A 132 2.61 20.13 17.48
CA LEU A 132 1.68 19.50 16.55
C LEU A 132 0.81 18.47 17.30
N PRO A 133 -0.43 18.24 16.86
CA PRO A 133 -1.27 17.19 17.42
C PRO A 133 -0.59 15.82 17.36
N GLY A 134 -0.91 14.94 18.31
CA GLY A 134 -0.31 13.61 18.37
C GLY A 134 -0.60 12.74 17.14
N TRP A 135 -1.65 13.06 16.37
CA TRP A 135 -1.96 12.43 15.09
C TRP A 135 -1.15 12.98 13.90
N PHE A 136 -0.39 14.07 14.03
CA PHE A 136 0.35 14.65 12.90
C PHE A 136 1.55 13.77 12.54
N PHE A 137 1.73 13.36 11.28
CA PHE A 137 2.88 12.53 10.90
C PHE A 137 4.20 13.31 10.96
N ASN A 138 5.15 12.89 11.79
CA ASN A 138 6.40 13.63 12.05
C ASN A 138 7.66 12.81 11.78
N VAL A 139 7.60 11.92 10.79
CA VAL A 139 8.74 11.08 10.41
C VAL A 139 9.18 11.41 9.00
N ASP A 140 10.44 11.78 8.81
CA ASP A 140 11.03 11.82 7.48
C ASP A 140 11.41 10.39 7.04
N VAL A 141 10.51 9.75 6.30
CA VAL A 141 10.63 8.34 5.89
C VAL A 141 11.91 8.09 5.09
N GLU A 142 12.27 9.02 4.22
CA GLU A 142 13.43 8.89 3.33
C GLU A 142 14.75 8.96 4.12
N ALA A 143 14.80 9.80 5.16
CA ALA A 143 15.95 9.93 6.05
C ALA A 143 16.01 8.86 7.17
N ALA A 144 14.91 8.14 7.41
CA ALA A 144 14.85 7.10 8.43
C ALA A 144 15.74 5.88 8.11
N SER A 145 16.12 5.11 9.13
CA SER A 145 16.88 3.87 8.93
C SER A 145 16.10 2.85 8.09
N LYS A 146 16.80 1.91 7.42
CA LYS A 146 16.15 0.89 6.59
C LYS A 146 15.19 0.00 7.39
N GLU A 147 15.51 -0.26 8.66
CA GLU A 147 14.65 -0.98 9.59
C GLU A 147 13.37 -0.19 9.88
N ARG A 148 13.49 1.13 10.09
CA ARG A 148 12.33 2.01 10.33
C ARG A 148 11.47 2.17 9.08
N GLN A 149 12.09 2.35 7.91
CA GLN A 149 11.38 2.37 6.61
C GLN A 149 10.58 1.08 6.41
N LYS A 150 11.19 -0.07 6.66
CA LYS A 150 10.52 -1.37 6.56
C LYS A 150 9.36 -1.50 7.56
N ALA A 151 9.53 -1.04 8.80
CA ALA A 151 8.48 -1.07 9.81
C ALA A 151 7.29 -0.18 9.43
N LEU A 152 7.55 1.03 8.91
CA LEU A 152 6.51 1.95 8.43
C LEU A 152 5.75 1.37 7.24
N TYR A 153 6.47 0.82 6.26
CA TYR A 153 5.86 0.14 5.12
C TYR A 153 4.98 -1.03 5.56
N GLN A 154 5.49 -1.91 6.43
CA GLN A 154 4.73 -3.03 6.96
C GLN A 154 3.47 -2.57 7.72
N ALA A 155 3.58 -1.51 8.52
CA ALA A 155 2.43 -0.92 9.22
C ALA A 155 1.39 -0.33 8.25
N ALA A 156 1.82 0.34 7.18
CA ALA A 156 0.91 0.85 6.16
C ALA A 156 0.16 -0.28 5.43
N VAL A 157 0.85 -1.37 5.08
CA VAL A 157 0.22 -2.56 4.48
C VAL A 157 -0.75 -3.23 5.46
N GLU A 158 -0.39 -3.35 6.73
CA GLU A 158 -1.29 -3.87 7.76
C GLU A 158 -2.54 -3.00 7.93
N LEU A 159 -2.36 -1.68 7.96
CA LEU A 159 -3.47 -0.73 8.02
C LEU A 159 -4.40 -0.85 6.81
N TYR A 160 -3.83 -0.96 5.60
CA TYR A 160 -4.62 -1.21 4.40
C TYR A 160 -5.41 -2.51 4.50
N GLY A 161 -4.79 -3.59 4.98
CA GLY A 161 -5.48 -4.86 5.20
C GLY A 161 -6.64 -4.78 6.20
N LEU A 162 -6.54 -3.93 7.22
CA LEU A 162 -7.59 -3.68 8.21
C LEU A 162 -8.73 -2.82 7.67
N LEU A 163 -8.41 -1.80 6.87
CA LEU A 163 -9.36 -0.76 6.45
C LEU A 163 -9.93 -0.95 5.06
N LYS A 164 -9.35 -1.81 4.21
CA LYS A 164 -9.83 -2.03 2.85
C LYS A 164 -11.29 -2.51 2.84
N ASP A 165 -12.11 -1.82 2.05
CA ASP A 165 -13.46 -2.26 1.73
C ASP A 165 -13.46 -3.15 0.47
N GLU A 166 -14.62 -3.67 0.10
CA GLU A 166 -14.77 -4.47 -1.12
C GLU A 166 -14.61 -3.62 -2.39
N ALA A 167 -14.80 -2.30 -2.30
CA ALA A 167 -14.67 -1.38 -3.42
C ALA A 167 -13.20 -1.00 -3.70
N CYS A 168 -12.28 -1.11 -2.74
CA CYS A 168 -10.85 -0.88 -2.91
C CYS A 168 -10.30 -1.62 -4.14
N TRP A 169 -10.69 -2.88 -4.31
CA TRP A 169 -10.27 -3.72 -5.45
C TRP A 169 -10.95 -3.36 -6.78
N THR A 170 -12.04 -2.61 -6.72
CA THR A 170 -12.76 -2.12 -7.91
C THR A 170 -12.33 -0.72 -8.33
N ARG A 171 -11.61 0.01 -7.47
CA ARG A 171 -11.14 1.37 -7.75
C ARG A 171 -9.84 1.37 -8.54
N ASP A 172 -9.08 0.29 -8.46
CA ASP A 172 -7.96 -0.03 -9.36
C ASP A 172 -8.43 -0.66 -10.70
N LYS A 173 -9.71 -0.53 -11.11
CA LYS A 173 -10.22 -1.12 -12.38
C LYS A 173 -9.54 -0.56 -13.63
N GLU A 174 -9.04 0.67 -13.56
CA GLU A 174 -8.29 1.31 -14.65
C GLU A 174 -6.78 1.09 -14.54
N SER A 175 -6.32 0.52 -13.43
CA SER A 175 -4.96 0.01 -13.23
C SER A 175 -4.82 -1.32 -13.95
N PHE A 176 -4.94 -1.26 -15.27
CA PHE A 176 -4.77 -2.37 -16.18
C PHE A 176 -3.28 -2.50 -16.56
N PRO A 177 -2.70 -3.72 -16.62
CA PRO A 177 -3.25 -4.98 -16.18
C PRO A 177 -3.05 -5.12 -14.67
N ARG A 178 -3.99 -5.82 -14.02
CA ARG A 178 -3.87 -6.31 -12.64
C ARG A 178 -2.51 -6.95 -12.44
N SER A 179 -1.61 -6.18 -11.91
CA SER A 179 -0.23 -6.59 -11.67
C SER A 179 -0.13 -7.43 -10.42
N SER A 180 -1.17 -7.42 -9.58
CA SER A 180 -1.42 -8.53 -8.70
C SER A 180 -2.14 -9.61 -9.52
N TYR A 181 -1.33 -10.51 -10.06
CA TYR A 181 -1.72 -11.84 -10.52
C TYR A 181 -2.38 -12.68 -9.41
N THR A 182 -2.58 -12.12 -8.22
CA THR A 182 -3.50 -12.62 -7.21
C THR A 182 -4.92 -12.51 -7.73
N HIS A 183 -5.58 -13.66 -7.93
CA HIS A 183 -7.03 -13.66 -7.99
C HIS A 183 -7.53 -12.93 -6.73
N VAL A 184 -8.49 -12.01 -6.87
CA VAL A 184 -9.14 -11.36 -5.71
C VAL A 184 -9.66 -12.42 -4.72
N GLU A 185 -10.00 -13.61 -5.23
CA GLU A 185 -10.39 -14.79 -4.46
C GLU A 185 -9.26 -15.40 -3.62
N SER A 186 -8.00 -15.27 -4.04
CA SER A 186 -6.83 -15.70 -3.28
C SER A 186 -6.52 -14.75 -2.12
N LEU A 187 -6.97 -13.50 -2.23
CA LEU A 187 -6.85 -12.51 -1.15
C LEU A 187 -8.02 -12.63 -0.17
N PRO A 188 -7.78 -12.37 1.12
CA PRO A 188 -8.85 -12.13 2.08
C PRO A 188 -9.85 -11.08 1.59
N ARG A 189 -11.15 -11.41 1.67
CA ARG A 189 -12.23 -10.41 1.62
C ARG A 189 -12.05 -9.34 2.70
N ALA A 190 -12.75 -8.22 2.57
CA ALA A 190 -12.80 -7.21 3.61
C ALA A 190 -13.29 -7.83 4.92
N SER A 191 -12.84 -7.26 6.04
CA SER A 191 -13.37 -7.64 7.35
C SER A 191 -14.86 -7.31 7.40
N PRO A 192 -15.73 -8.15 7.99
CA PRO A 192 -17.12 -7.78 8.24
C PRO A 192 -17.23 -6.51 9.10
N ASP A 193 -16.23 -6.24 9.93
CA ASP A 193 -16.17 -5.09 10.83
C ASP A 193 -15.51 -3.85 10.20
N VAL A 194 -15.21 -3.86 8.89
CA VAL A 194 -14.43 -2.79 8.23
C VAL A 194 -15.06 -1.41 8.40
N ALA A 195 -16.39 -1.29 8.31
CA ALA A 195 -17.08 0.00 8.44
C ALA A 195 -16.90 0.59 9.86
N GLN A 196 -16.95 -0.26 10.89
CA GLN A 196 -16.72 0.15 12.27
C GLN A 196 -15.25 0.53 12.48
N LEU A 197 -14.31 -0.24 11.94
CA LEU A 197 -12.87 0.08 12.01
C LEU A 197 -12.51 1.39 11.31
N GLN A 198 -13.09 1.65 10.13
CA GLN A 198 -12.91 2.91 9.40
C GLN A 198 -13.45 4.09 10.23
N LYS A 199 -14.62 3.93 10.86
CA LYS A 199 -15.19 4.95 11.74
C LYS A 199 -14.29 5.25 12.94
N GLU A 200 -13.85 4.22 13.66
CA GLU A 200 -12.92 4.36 14.79
C GLU A 200 -11.61 5.03 14.35
N PHE A 201 -11.07 4.64 13.20
CA PHE A 201 -9.88 5.25 12.62
C PHE A 201 -10.07 6.73 12.32
N VAL A 202 -11.23 7.13 11.82
CA VAL A 202 -11.57 8.54 11.58
C VAL A 202 -11.73 9.32 12.88
N GLU A 203 -12.43 8.77 13.87
CA GLU A 203 -12.60 9.38 15.20
C GLU A 203 -11.25 9.65 15.91
N MET A 204 -10.25 8.82 15.67
CA MET A 204 -8.88 9.00 16.17
C MET A 204 -8.03 9.97 15.34
N ASN A 205 -8.57 10.59 14.29
CA ASN A 205 -7.83 11.39 13.31
C ASN A 205 -6.75 10.59 12.55
N GLY A 206 -6.89 9.27 12.44
CA GLY A 206 -5.94 8.43 11.69
C GLY A 206 -5.88 8.80 10.20
N HIS A 207 -6.98 9.25 9.62
CA HIS A 207 -7.03 9.76 8.25
C HIS A 207 -6.16 11.03 8.08
N LEU A 208 -6.09 11.90 9.09
CA LEU A 208 -5.22 13.08 9.09
C LEU A 208 -3.74 12.71 9.31
N LEU A 209 -3.46 11.65 10.07
CA LEU A 209 -2.10 11.08 10.14
C LEU A 209 -1.63 10.64 8.76
N LEU A 210 -2.47 9.93 8.01
CA LEU A 210 -2.12 9.50 6.65
C LEU A 210 -2.02 10.69 5.68
N PHE A 211 -2.93 11.64 5.77
CA PHE A 211 -2.90 12.84 4.93
C PHE A 211 -1.63 13.66 5.14
N THR A 212 -1.25 13.90 6.40
CA THR A 212 0.01 14.59 6.73
C THR A 212 1.23 13.78 6.30
N ALA A 213 1.21 12.44 6.40
CA ALA A 213 2.27 11.60 5.85
C ALA A 213 2.39 11.75 4.33
N TRP A 214 1.26 11.74 3.61
CA TRP A 214 1.24 11.91 2.15
C TRP A 214 1.74 13.29 1.72
N LEU A 215 1.45 14.35 2.47
CA LEU A 215 1.96 15.70 2.16
C LEU A 215 3.49 15.82 2.24
N HIS A 216 4.18 14.92 2.94
CA HIS A 216 5.66 14.88 2.93
C HIS A 216 6.22 14.45 1.58
N HIS A 217 5.48 13.63 0.82
CA HIS A 217 5.85 13.17 -0.51
C HIS A 217 4.58 12.82 -1.30
N PRO A 218 3.88 13.83 -1.86
CA PRO A 218 2.66 13.61 -2.62
C PRO A 218 2.94 12.70 -3.80
N GLU A 219 2.23 11.58 -3.88
CA GLU A 219 2.37 10.65 -4.99
C GLU A 219 1.51 11.11 -6.18
N PRO A 220 2.01 11.00 -7.42
CA PRO A 220 1.20 11.29 -8.58
C PRO A 220 0.04 10.29 -8.70
N PRO A 221 -1.09 10.65 -9.34
CA PRO A 221 -2.20 9.76 -9.64
C PRO A 221 -1.76 8.49 -10.37
N ALA A 222 -0.67 8.58 -11.13
CA ALA A 222 -0.08 7.43 -11.80
C ALA A 222 0.46 6.35 -10.85
N THR A 223 0.68 6.64 -9.56
CA THR A 223 0.95 5.61 -8.55
C THR A 223 -0.21 4.60 -8.44
N GLN A 224 -1.42 4.98 -8.83
CA GLN A 224 -2.57 4.07 -8.91
C GLN A 224 -2.44 3.06 -10.06
N THR A 225 -1.70 3.37 -11.13
CA THR A 225 -1.44 2.41 -12.22
C THR A 225 -0.37 1.38 -11.85
N MET A 226 0.29 1.56 -10.70
CA MET A 226 1.24 0.59 -10.18
C MET A 226 0.54 -0.52 -9.38
N PRO A 227 1.01 -1.79 -9.51
CA PRO A 227 0.72 -2.88 -8.57
C PRO A 227 0.78 -2.43 -7.12
N PHE A 228 -0.22 -2.82 -6.33
CA PHE A 228 -0.25 -2.50 -4.92
C PHE A 228 1.03 -2.98 -4.19
N GLU A 229 1.51 -4.18 -4.53
CA GLU A 229 2.72 -4.77 -3.98
C GLU A 229 4.00 -4.01 -4.33
N ASP A 230 4.03 -3.29 -5.45
CA ASP A 230 5.19 -2.50 -5.89
C ASP A 230 5.11 -1.04 -5.41
N ARG A 231 4.00 -0.62 -4.78
CA ARG A 231 3.88 0.73 -4.21
C ARG A 231 4.87 0.91 -3.06
N SER A 232 5.48 2.09 -3.00
CA SER A 232 6.30 2.54 -1.87
C SER A 232 5.42 2.77 -0.62
N PHE A 233 6.03 3.17 0.51
CA PHE A 233 5.27 3.60 1.68
C PHE A 233 4.21 4.65 1.34
N PHE A 234 4.59 5.72 0.63
CA PHE A 234 3.67 6.79 0.26
C PHE A 234 2.61 6.34 -0.74
N GLY A 235 2.93 5.41 -1.65
CA GLY A 235 1.93 4.81 -2.55
C GLY A 235 0.90 3.97 -1.81
N VAL A 236 1.28 3.25 -0.76
CA VAL A 236 0.31 2.54 0.10
C VAL A 236 -0.54 3.53 0.90
N VAL A 237 0.05 4.62 1.39
CA VAL A 237 -0.68 5.73 2.06
C VAL A 237 -1.69 6.37 1.12
N ASP A 238 -1.32 6.65 -0.14
CA ASP A 238 -2.25 7.15 -1.16
C ASP A 238 -3.43 6.18 -1.35
N SER A 239 -3.13 4.88 -1.45
CA SER A 239 -4.15 3.82 -1.59
C SER A 239 -5.15 3.82 -0.42
N LEU A 240 -4.67 4.05 0.81
CA LEU A 240 -5.50 4.20 1.99
C LEU A 240 -6.37 5.45 1.92
N LEU A 241 -5.79 6.59 1.52
CA LEU A 241 -6.50 7.86 1.37
C LEU A 241 -7.53 7.84 0.25
N GLN A 242 -7.46 6.89 -0.68
CA GLN A 242 -8.54 6.70 -1.62
C GLN A 242 -9.82 6.21 -0.93
N ILE A 243 -9.77 5.36 0.11
CA ILE A 243 -10.97 4.83 0.79
C ILE A 243 -11.95 5.98 1.11
N SER A 244 -13.21 5.88 0.65
CA SER A 244 -14.12 7.02 0.62
C SER A 244 -14.29 7.64 2.00
N THR A 245 -14.53 6.83 3.03
CA THR A 245 -14.67 7.30 4.41
C THR A 245 -13.45 8.05 4.93
N LEU A 246 -12.23 7.67 4.51
CA LEU A 246 -11.00 8.37 4.91
C LEU A 246 -10.87 9.69 4.17
N ARG A 247 -11.09 9.69 2.85
CA ARG A 247 -11.07 10.89 2.00
C ARG A 247 -12.10 11.91 2.45
N ASP A 248 -13.34 11.50 2.68
CA ASP A 248 -14.43 12.37 3.14
C ASP A 248 -14.09 13.01 4.49
N GLY A 249 -13.36 12.30 5.36
CA GLY A 249 -12.83 12.84 6.61
C GLY A 249 -11.77 13.92 6.39
N VAL A 250 -10.86 13.73 5.42
CA VAL A 250 -9.86 14.74 5.03
C VAL A 250 -10.55 15.96 4.44
N ASP A 251 -11.51 15.76 3.53
CA ASP A 251 -12.27 16.84 2.90
C ASP A 251 -13.01 17.68 3.97
N THR A 252 -13.68 17.01 4.91
CA THR A 252 -14.34 17.66 6.06
C THR A 252 -13.37 18.52 6.88
N PHE A 253 -12.15 18.03 7.12
CA PHE A 253 -11.12 18.78 7.83
C PHE A 253 -10.65 20.00 7.03
N MET A 254 -10.43 19.86 5.72
CA MET A 254 -9.95 20.95 4.85
C MET A 254 -11.03 22.03 4.62
N ASP A 255 -12.29 21.64 4.49
CA ASP A 255 -13.42 22.57 4.37
C ASP A 255 -13.61 23.40 5.65
N ALA A 256 -13.46 22.77 6.82
CA ALA A 256 -13.52 23.46 8.11
C ALA A 256 -12.36 24.46 8.33
N LYS A 257 -11.26 24.31 7.60
CA LYS A 257 -10.12 25.24 7.62
C LYS A 257 -10.26 26.40 6.63
N SER A 258 -11.04 26.19 5.57
CA SER A 258 -11.29 27.19 4.52
C SER A 258 -12.47 28.11 4.85
N SER A 259 -13.26 27.76 5.86
CA SER A 259 -14.42 28.50 6.38
C SER A 259 -14.03 29.45 7.52
#